data_AF-A0A3B8MUK4-F1
#
_entry.id   AF-A0A3B8MUK4-F1
#
_cell.length_a   1.000
_cell.length_b   1.000
_cell.length_c   1.000
_cell.angle_alpha   90.00
_cell.angle_beta   90.00
_cell.angle_gamma   90.00
#
_symmetry.space_group_name_H-M   'P 1'
#
loop_
_entity.id
_entity.type
_entity.pdbx_description
1 polymer ?
#
loop_
_entity_poly.entity_id
_entity_poly.type
_entity_poly.pdbx_seq_one_letter_code
_entity_poly.pdbx_strand_id
1 'polypeptide(L)'
;EVAYKAVMRPVEGTILTVCRETAEEAEKICKQIENFEEFFIKIIEAAEKSLQNTPNLLPVLKEAGVVDSGGMGFVYVLKGMFEGFKGNKIEPIEVLEGIVTNKQVVEDLRFLYCTEILVKTKKTYAEAILKEKFGKFGNSLVLVSDDDILKVHVHTNNPGLVLEEGLKIGELIKVKIDNMKIQHESLVSEERKPEKKYGVLVVANGQGVKNLFSELGCDVIINGGQTMNPSTNDILEGIKKINAENILVFPNNKNIIMACEQAKALSNKKVEIIPTNNFNEAITAIVNIDTEKSLEENVARIKEILSNIKTIEVTYSIRDTQINGFEIKKGDVLGFINDNLESVGKDYNKVAQELIYKALDEDSSLVSIYYGEEVTKEKAEELKNSISVEADVEIYFGGQPLYYYVISIE
;
A
#
# COMPACT_ATOMS: atom_id res chain seq x y z
N GLU A 1 0.66 35.33 -15.11
CA GLU A 1 -0.15 36.12 -14.14
C GLU A 1 -1.05 35.29 -13.22
N VAL A 2 -1.89 34.39 -13.75
CA VAL A 2 -2.86 33.59 -12.95
C VAL A 2 -2.18 32.80 -11.82
N ALA A 3 -1.06 32.12 -12.11
CA ALA A 3 -0.33 31.34 -11.10
C ALA A 3 0.20 32.18 -9.93
N TYR A 4 0.66 33.41 -10.19
CA TYR A 4 1.15 34.33 -9.14
C TYR A 4 0.00 34.88 -8.29
N LYS A 5 -1.18 35.07 -8.88
CA LYS A 5 -2.39 35.48 -8.16
C LYS A 5 -2.91 34.34 -7.29
N ALA A 6 -2.87 33.09 -7.76
CA ALA A 6 -3.37 31.94 -7.00
C ALA A 6 -2.66 31.67 -5.64
N VAL A 7 -1.45 32.20 -5.45
CA VAL A 7 -0.65 32.02 -4.22
C VAL A 7 -0.53 33.30 -3.39
N MET A 8 -0.50 33.17 -2.07
CA MET A 8 -0.41 34.34 -1.17
C MET A 8 0.99 34.97 -1.11
N ARG A 9 2.06 34.16 -1.21
CA ARG A 9 3.46 34.60 -1.16
C ARG A 9 4.22 33.95 -2.31
N PRO A 10 4.23 34.55 -3.51
CA PRO A 10 4.99 34.01 -4.63
C PRO A 10 6.50 34.06 -4.32
N VAL A 11 7.22 33.00 -4.68
CA VAL A 11 8.66 32.87 -4.45
C VAL A 11 9.34 32.61 -5.80
N GLU A 12 10.31 33.44 -6.17
CA GLU A 12 11.12 33.21 -7.37
C GLU A 12 12.10 32.05 -7.15
N GLY A 13 12.43 31.34 -8.23
CA GLY A 13 13.16 30.07 -8.18
C GLY A 13 12.26 28.87 -7.86
N THR A 14 10.94 29.01 -7.99
CA THR A 14 9.96 27.90 -7.93
C THR A 14 9.29 27.68 -9.29
N ILE A 15 8.34 26.74 -9.38
CA ILE A 15 7.44 26.54 -10.53
C ILE A 15 6.89 27.86 -11.12
N LEU A 16 6.68 28.89 -10.30
CA LEU A 16 6.20 30.19 -10.73
C LEU A 16 7.16 30.87 -11.72
N THR A 17 8.46 30.83 -11.43
CA THR A 17 9.49 31.37 -12.31
C THR A 17 9.56 30.58 -13.61
N VAL A 18 9.55 29.25 -13.51
CA VAL A 18 9.60 28.37 -14.69
C VAL A 18 8.41 28.65 -15.62
N CYS A 19 7.19 28.73 -15.07
CA CYS A 19 6.00 29.08 -15.83
C CYS A 19 6.08 30.49 -16.46
N ARG A 20 6.56 31.49 -15.71
CA ARG A 20 6.67 32.88 -16.19
C ARG A 20 7.67 33.00 -17.33
N GLU A 21 8.89 32.51 -17.14
CA GLU A 21 9.95 32.60 -18.15
C GLU A 21 9.61 31.78 -19.40
N THR A 22 8.94 30.64 -19.23
CA THR A 22 8.41 29.86 -20.36
C THR A 22 7.35 30.64 -21.14
N ALA A 23 6.43 31.32 -20.45
CA ALA A 23 5.40 32.12 -21.09
C ALA A 23 5.98 33.35 -21.81
N GLU A 24 6.92 34.05 -21.18
CA GLU A 24 7.63 35.18 -21.78
C GLU A 24 8.39 34.76 -23.05
N GLU A 25 8.98 33.57 -23.07
CA GLU A 25 9.65 33.05 -24.26
C GLU A 25 8.65 32.66 -25.35
N ALA A 26 7.56 31.97 -24.98
CA ALA A 26 6.48 31.63 -25.90
C ALA A 26 5.91 32.88 -26.61
N GLU A 27 5.69 33.99 -25.88
CA GLU A 27 5.21 35.25 -26.44
C GLU A 27 6.19 35.90 -27.43
N LYS A 28 7.50 35.73 -27.22
CA LYS A 28 8.52 36.28 -28.14
C LYS A 28 8.56 35.50 -29.44
N ILE A 29 8.54 34.17 -29.36
CA ILE A 29 8.79 33.29 -30.50
C ILE A 29 7.51 32.95 -31.28
N CYS A 30 6.31 33.12 -30.71
CA CYS A 30 5.05 32.79 -31.38
C CYS A 30 4.78 33.57 -32.66
N LYS A 31 5.42 34.75 -32.82
CA LYS A 31 5.32 35.58 -34.04
C LYS A 31 6.39 35.23 -35.08
N GLN A 32 7.35 34.38 -34.73
CA GLN A 32 8.53 34.08 -35.54
C GLN A 32 8.53 32.63 -36.06
N ILE A 33 7.85 31.72 -35.35
CA ILE A 33 7.81 30.30 -35.67
C ILE A 33 6.37 29.91 -36.01
N GLU A 34 6.12 29.58 -37.28
CA GLU A 34 4.81 29.10 -37.75
C GLU A 34 4.61 27.59 -37.51
N ASN A 35 5.71 26.82 -37.45
CA ASN A 35 5.65 25.39 -37.20
C ASN A 35 5.42 25.10 -35.71
N PHE A 36 4.26 24.50 -35.39
CA PHE A 36 3.88 24.21 -34.01
C PHE A 36 4.86 23.27 -33.30
N GLU A 37 5.43 22.27 -33.99
CA GLU A 37 6.39 21.36 -33.37
C GLU A 37 7.69 22.07 -33.00
N GLU A 38 8.22 22.88 -33.90
CA GLU A 38 9.42 23.70 -33.67
C GLU A 38 9.20 24.70 -32.54
N PHE A 39 8.03 25.34 -32.52
CA PHE A 39 7.60 26.24 -31.46
C PHE A 39 7.54 25.52 -30.10
N PHE A 40 6.95 24.33 -30.05
CA PHE A 40 6.79 23.59 -28.80
C PHE A 40 8.12 23.05 -28.25
N ILE A 41 9.03 22.62 -29.14
CA ILE A 41 10.39 22.23 -28.75
C ILE A 41 11.11 23.41 -28.08
N LYS A 42 11.02 24.61 -28.67
CA LYS A 42 11.63 25.83 -28.11
C LYS A 42 11.05 26.23 -26.76
N ILE A 43 9.76 26.00 -26.55
CA ILE A 43 9.11 26.22 -25.25
C ILE A 43 9.65 25.25 -24.20
N ILE A 44 9.79 23.96 -24.52
CA ILE A 44 10.34 22.96 -23.60
C ILE A 44 11.78 23.31 -23.24
N GLU A 45 12.61 23.68 -24.23
CA GLU A 45 14.00 24.13 -23.99
C GLU A 45 14.06 25.34 -23.04
N ALA A 46 13.16 26.31 -23.20
CA ALA A 46 13.07 27.47 -22.33
C ALA A 46 12.68 27.09 -20.90
N ALA A 47 11.70 26.19 -20.75
CA ALA A 47 11.25 25.69 -19.45
C ALA A 47 12.36 24.90 -18.74
N GLU A 48 13.09 24.04 -19.46
CA GLU A 48 14.24 23.30 -18.91
C GLU A 48 15.37 24.24 -18.49
N LYS A 49 15.67 25.25 -19.29
CA LYS A 49 16.69 26.25 -18.95
C LYS A 49 16.33 27.03 -17.69
N SER A 50 15.07 27.44 -17.58
CA SER A 50 14.57 28.12 -16.38
C SER A 50 14.63 27.21 -15.15
N LEU A 51 14.22 25.94 -15.30
CA LEU A 51 14.31 24.92 -14.25
C LEU A 51 15.74 24.71 -13.75
N GLN A 52 16.71 24.59 -14.66
CA GLN A 52 18.12 24.43 -14.29
C GLN A 52 18.68 25.67 -13.58
N ASN A 53 18.05 26.83 -13.76
CA ASN A 53 18.44 28.08 -13.10
C ASN A 53 17.76 28.28 -11.73
N THR A 54 16.75 27.48 -11.36
CA THR A 54 16.06 27.62 -10.07
C THR A 54 17.01 27.58 -8.86
N PRO A 55 18.11 26.79 -8.83
CA PRO A 55 19.07 26.82 -7.73
C PRO A 55 19.80 28.17 -7.61
N ASN A 56 19.99 28.91 -8.69
CA ASN A 56 20.61 30.24 -8.61
C ASN A 56 19.65 31.32 -8.07
N LEU A 57 18.35 31.06 -8.13
CA LEU A 57 17.31 32.00 -7.71
C LEU A 57 16.84 31.72 -6.27
N LEU A 58 16.86 30.46 -5.85
CA LEU A 58 16.42 30.04 -4.53
C LEU A 58 17.54 29.29 -3.79
N PRO A 59 18.20 29.91 -2.79
CA PRO A 59 19.37 29.34 -2.11
C PRO A 59 19.15 27.93 -1.55
N VAL A 60 17.95 27.63 -1.08
CA VAL A 60 17.62 26.31 -0.50
C VAL A 60 17.80 25.17 -1.50
N LEU A 61 17.50 25.42 -2.79
CA LEU A 61 17.66 24.44 -3.87
C LEU A 61 19.15 24.23 -4.19
N LYS A 62 19.94 25.31 -4.14
CA LYS A 62 21.40 25.25 -4.32
C LYS A 62 22.10 24.46 -3.23
N GLU A 63 21.68 24.66 -1.98
CA GLU A 63 22.21 23.94 -0.83
C GLU A 63 21.85 22.45 -0.86
N ALA A 64 20.65 22.13 -1.35
CA ALA A 64 20.19 20.76 -1.53
C ALA A 64 20.73 20.09 -2.81
N GLY A 65 21.34 20.84 -3.73
CA GLY A 65 21.88 20.32 -4.99
C GLY A 65 20.81 19.83 -5.98
N VAL A 66 19.57 20.33 -5.85
CA VAL A 66 18.41 19.92 -6.65
C VAL A 66 17.76 21.11 -7.35
N VAL A 67 16.95 20.85 -8.38
CA VAL A 67 16.07 21.85 -9.02
C VAL A 67 14.70 21.87 -8.35
N ASP A 68 13.86 22.85 -8.69
CA ASP A 68 12.51 22.93 -8.15
C ASP A 68 11.64 21.75 -8.65
N SER A 69 11.09 20.96 -7.73
CA SER A 69 10.29 19.77 -8.09
C SER A 69 8.98 20.15 -8.79
N GLY A 70 8.37 21.28 -8.42
CA GLY A 70 7.17 21.80 -9.10
C GLY A 70 7.48 22.23 -10.54
N GLY A 71 8.58 22.95 -10.75
CA GLY A 71 9.09 23.33 -12.07
C GLY A 71 9.41 22.11 -12.93
N MET A 72 10.03 21.08 -12.35
CA MET A 72 10.29 19.81 -13.03
C MET A 72 8.99 19.12 -13.45
N GLY A 73 7.99 19.10 -12.58
CA GLY A 73 6.64 18.63 -12.91
C GLY A 73 6.02 19.39 -14.08
N PHE A 74 6.13 20.71 -14.09
CA PHE A 74 5.66 21.54 -15.21
C PHE A 74 6.35 21.19 -16.53
N VAL A 75 7.67 21.00 -16.53
CA VAL A 75 8.41 20.55 -17.72
C VAL A 75 7.91 19.20 -18.23
N TYR A 76 7.66 18.24 -17.33
CA TYR A 76 7.10 16.94 -17.72
C TYR A 76 5.70 17.05 -18.31
N VAL A 77 4.85 17.92 -17.76
CA VAL A 77 3.52 18.19 -18.34
C VAL A 77 3.66 18.71 -19.77
N LEU A 78 4.58 19.65 -20.03
CA LEU A 78 4.85 20.14 -21.39
C LEU A 78 5.34 19.02 -22.32
N LYS A 79 6.31 18.21 -21.88
CA LYS A 79 6.79 17.06 -22.65
C LYS A 79 5.67 16.08 -22.97
N GLY A 80 4.83 15.76 -21.99
CA GLY A 80 3.66 14.90 -22.18
C GLY A 80 2.67 15.49 -23.18
N MET A 81 2.37 16.78 -23.11
CA MET A 81 1.52 17.47 -24.10
C MET A 81 2.09 17.36 -25.51
N PHE A 82 3.41 17.51 -25.67
CA PHE A 82 4.09 17.40 -26.95
C PHE A 82 4.06 15.98 -27.53
N GLU A 83 4.33 14.98 -26.70
CA GLU A 83 4.23 13.56 -27.10
C GLU A 83 2.78 13.19 -27.48
N GLY A 84 1.80 13.66 -26.71
CA GLY A 84 0.38 13.51 -27.03
C GLY A 84 0.01 14.17 -28.35
N PHE A 85 0.53 15.37 -28.63
CA PHE A 85 0.34 16.06 -29.90
C PHE A 85 0.90 15.26 -31.09
N LYS A 86 2.05 14.60 -30.91
CA LYS A 86 2.65 13.70 -31.92
C LYS A 86 1.90 12.39 -32.12
N GLY A 87 0.89 12.10 -31.30
CA GLY A 87 0.16 10.83 -31.31
C GLY A 87 0.95 9.67 -30.72
N ASN A 88 2.05 9.96 -30.01
CA ASN A 88 2.83 8.95 -29.32
C ASN A 88 2.11 8.51 -28.05
N LYS A 89 2.18 7.22 -27.73
CA LYS A 89 1.74 6.75 -26.41
C LYS A 89 2.72 7.26 -25.36
N ILE A 90 2.18 7.96 -24.37
CA ILE A 90 2.94 8.36 -23.18
C ILE A 90 2.99 7.15 -22.27
N GLU A 91 4.14 6.49 -22.22
CA GLU A 91 4.40 5.47 -21.21
C GLU A 91 4.78 6.15 -19.89
N PRO A 92 4.34 5.63 -18.73
CA PRO A 92 4.84 6.10 -17.45
C PRO A 92 6.35 5.95 -17.41
N ILE A 93 7.07 7.05 -17.22
CA ILE A 93 8.50 7.00 -16.99
C ILE A 93 8.68 6.39 -15.59
N GLU A 94 9.28 5.21 -15.50
CA GLU A 94 9.82 4.72 -14.23
C GLU A 94 10.89 5.72 -13.77
N VAL A 95 10.54 6.53 -12.79
CA VAL A 95 11.50 7.41 -12.14
C VAL A 95 12.46 6.48 -11.40
N LEU A 96 13.64 6.24 -11.96
CA LEU A 96 14.77 5.75 -11.17
C LEU A 96 14.90 6.71 -9.99
N GLU A 97 14.71 6.22 -8.76
CA GLU A 97 14.99 6.97 -7.53
C GLU A 97 16.49 7.28 -7.50
N GLY A 98 16.86 8.33 -8.23
CA GLY A 98 18.21 8.84 -8.29
C GLY A 98 18.53 9.51 -6.97
N ILE A 99 19.46 8.89 -6.22
CA ILE A 99 20.26 9.42 -5.11
C ILE A 99 19.90 10.87 -4.75
N VAL A 100 18.83 11.04 -3.96
CA VAL A 100 18.58 12.31 -3.28
C VAL A 100 19.59 12.34 -2.14
N THR A 101 20.68 13.10 -2.30
CA THR A 101 21.57 13.39 -1.18
C THR A 101 20.77 14.11 -0.11
N ASN A 102 20.50 13.37 0.96
CA ASN A 102 19.50 13.64 1.98
C ASN A 102 19.91 14.82 2.89
N LYS A 103 19.89 16.04 2.36
CA LYS A 103 19.82 17.27 3.16
C LYS A 103 18.40 17.82 3.07
N GLN A 104 17.47 17.13 3.71
CA GLN A 104 16.13 17.67 3.90
C GLN A 104 16.20 18.85 4.87
N VAL A 105 15.89 20.03 4.35
CA VAL A 105 15.60 21.21 5.14
C VAL A 105 14.27 20.94 5.82
N VAL A 106 14.32 20.76 7.15
CA VAL A 106 13.13 20.62 7.98
C VAL A 106 12.31 21.91 7.84
N GLU A 107 11.24 21.88 7.05
CA GLU A 107 10.24 22.93 7.11
C GLU A 107 9.59 22.86 8.50
N ASP A 108 9.70 23.98 9.22
CA ASP A 108 9.12 24.19 10.54
C ASP A 108 7.60 23.96 10.46
N LEU A 109 7.14 22.77 10.88
CA LEU A 109 5.74 22.30 10.88
C LEU A 109 4.92 23.08 11.93
N ARG A 110 4.71 24.38 11.69
CA ARG A 110 3.91 25.27 12.54
C ARG A 110 2.41 24.96 12.49
N PHE A 111 1.97 24.25 11.45
CA PHE A 111 0.56 23.90 11.23
C PHE A 111 0.43 22.40 10.96
N LEU A 112 -0.51 21.76 11.65
CA LEU A 112 -0.66 20.30 11.71
C LEU A 112 -1.51 19.73 10.57
N TYR A 113 -2.50 20.48 10.08
CA TYR A 113 -3.47 19.97 9.10
C TYR A 113 -3.36 20.69 7.77
N CYS A 114 -3.37 19.92 6.68
CA CYS A 114 -3.67 20.41 5.34
C CYS A 114 -5.17 20.34 5.14
N THR A 115 -5.83 21.49 4.94
CA THR A 115 -7.29 21.59 4.75
C THR A 115 -7.59 22.07 3.34
N GLU A 116 -8.27 21.22 2.56
CA GLU A 116 -8.77 21.52 1.22
C GLU A 116 -10.31 21.53 1.22
N ILE A 117 -10.90 22.59 0.67
CA ILE A 117 -12.35 22.69 0.45
C ILE A 117 -12.66 23.10 -0.98
N LEU A 118 -13.77 22.58 -1.51
CA LEU A 118 -14.40 23.02 -2.75
C LEU A 118 -15.77 23.59 -2.40
N VAL A 119 -15.98 24.87 -2.73
CA VAL A 119 -17.20 25.62 -2.42
C VAL A 119 -17.92 25.96 -3.72
N LYS A 120 -19.17 25.54 -3.87
CA LYS A 120 -20.06 25.99 -4.93
C LYS A 120 -20.65 27.34 -4.53
N THR A 121 -20.46 28.37 -5.35
CA THR A 121 -21.03 29.69 -5.11
C THR A 121 -21.51 30.35 -6.40
N LYS A 122 -22.67 30.99 -6.33
CA LYS A 122 -23.21 31.81 -7.43
C LYS A 122 -22.68 33.24 -7.41
N LYS A 123 -21.86 33.59 -6.40
CA LYS A 123 -21.32 34.93 -6.20
C LYS A 123 -19.85 34.93 -6.55
N THR A 124 -19.46 35.84 -7.44
CA THR A 124 -18.04 36.13 -7.69
C THR A 124 -17.51 37.00 -6.57
N TYR A 125 -16.43 36.55 -5.93
CA TYR A 125 -15.73 37.32 -4.91
C TYR A 125 -14.41 37.85 -5.49
N ALA A 126 -14.06 39.10 -5.16
CA ALA A 126 -12.73 39.59 -5.48
C ALA A 126 -11.69 38.76 -4.71
N GLU A 127 -10.65 38.32 -5.41
CA GLU A 127 -9.60 37.45 -4.87
C GLU A 127 -8.94 38.04 -3.60
N ALA A 128 -8.77 39.37 -3.55
CA ALA A 128 -8.26 40.08 -2.39
C ALA A 128 -9.11 39.82 -1.11
N ILE A 129 -10.44 39.77 -1.26
CA ILE A 129 -11.36 39.52 -0.15
C ILE A 129 -11.24 38.07 0.32
N LEU A 130 -11.11 37.12 -0.61
CA LEU A 130 -10.91 35.70 -0.27
C LEU A 130 -9.57 35.48 0.43
N LYS A 131 -8.51 36.14 -0.02
CA LYS A 131 -7.18 36.13 0.62
C LYS A 131 -7.23 36.68 2.04
N GLU A 132 -7.93 37.79 2.26
CA GLU A 132 -8.12 38.35 3.60
C GLU A 132 -8.90 37.40 4.51
N LYS A 133 -9.98 36.81 3.99
CA LYS A 133 -10.85 35.88 4.74
C LYS A 133 -10.12 34.61 5.16
N PHE A 134 -9.41 33.95 4.24
CA PHE A 134 -8.78 32.66 4.52
C PHE A 134 -7.33 32.78 5.00
N GLY A 135 -6.64 33.86 4.66
CA GLY A 135 -5.22 34.05 4.97
C GLY A 135 -4.90 34.19 6.45
N LYS A 136 -5.90 34.54 7.26
CA LYS A 136 -5.77 34.60 8.72
C LYS A 136 -5.83 33.23 9.41
N PHE A 137 -6.23 32.16 8.71
CA PHE A 137 -6.42 30.84 9.32
C PHE A 137 -5.19 29.95 9.26
N GLY A 138 -4.14 30.32 8.52
CA GLY A 138 -3.00 29.45 8.31
C GLY A 138 -1.95 30.02 7.36
N ASN A 139 -1.00 29.18 6.94
CA ASN A 139 -0.05 29.50 5.87
C ASN A 139 -0.35 28.69 4.59
N SER A 140 0.44 28.93 3.56
CA SER A 140 0.36 28.21 2.27
C SER A 140 -1.05 28.23 1.66
N LEU A 141 -1.73 29.38 1.76
CA LEU A 141 -3.04 29.57 1.17
C LEU A 141 -2.94 29.55 -0.36
N VAL A 142 -3.65 28.61 -0.99
CA VAL A 142 -3.91 28.57 -2.43
C VAL A 142 -5.39 28.74 -2.68
N LEU A 143 -5.73 29.68 -3.55
CA LEU A 143 -7.10 29.97 -3.97
C LEU A 143 -7.20 29.82 -5.48
N VAL A 144 -8.10 28.95 -5.92
CA VAL A 144 -8.43 28.79 -7.34
C VAL A 144 -9.93 28.99 -7.47
N SER A 145 -10.34 30.01 -8.23
CA SER A 145 -11.75 30.26 -8.53
C SER A 145 -11.96 30.02 -10.01
N ASP A 146 -12.93 29.17 -10.34
CA ASP A 146 -13.35 28.87 -11.70
C ASP A 146 -14.88 28.77 -11.75
N ASP A 147 -15.51 29.58 -12.62
CA ASP A 147 -16.96 29.74 -12.74
C ASP A 147 -17.71 29.87 -11.39
N ASP A 148 -18.43 28.81 -10.99
CA ASP A 148 -19.24 28.73 -9.77
C ASP A 148 -18.55 27.89 -8.67
N ILE A 149 -17.26 27.58 -8.81
CA ILE A 149 -16.48 26.77 -7.88
C ILE A 149 -15.26 27.55 -7.36
N LEU A 150 -15.12 27.57 -6.03
CA LEU A 150 -13.94 28.06 -5.33
C LEU A 150 -13.23 26.88 -4.66
N LYS A 151 -11.99 26.60 -5.05
CA LYS A 151 -11.08 25.70 -4.33
C LYS A 151 -10.20 26.51 -3.38
N VAL A 152 -10.16 26.10 -2.12
CA VAL A 152 -9.28 26.66 -1.08
C VAL A 152 -8.40 25.54 -0.53
N HIS A 153 -7.10 25.77 -0.45
CA HIS A 153 -6.13 24.92 0.25
C HIS A 153 -5.40 25.78 1.27
N VAL A 154 -5.34 25.36 2.53
CA VAL A 154 -4.61 26.06 3.58
C VAL A 154 -4.06 25.08 4.62
N HIS A 155 -2.85 25.35 5.10
CA HIS A 155 -2.27 24.62 6.22
C HIS A 155 -2.66 25.33 7.52
N THR A 156 -3.40 24.65 8.40
CA THR A 156 -3.97 25.24 9.61
C THR A 156 -3.95 24.27 10.79
N ASN A 157 -4.04 24.79 12.02
CA ASN A 157 -4.30 23.99 13.22
C ASN A 157 -5.80 23.87 13.53
N ASN A 158 -6.65 24.63 12.84
CA ASN A 158 -8.09 24.70 13.08
C ASN A 158 -8.88 24.57 11.77
N PRO A 159 -8.96 23.37 11.16
CA PRO A 159 -9.72 23.14 9.93
C PRO A 159 -11.18 23.63 10.01
N GLY A 160 -11.80 23.56 11.18
CA GLY A 160 -13.17 24.03 11.41
C GLY A 160 -13.41 25.49 11.00
N LEU A 161 -12.46 26.39 11.25
CA LEU A 161 -12.60 27.80 10.87
C LEU A 161 -12.62 28.00 9.35
N VAL A 162 -11.88 27.16 8.62
CA VAL A 162 -11.84 27.16 7.16
C VAL A 162 -13.17 26.68 6.59
N LEU A 163 -13.76 25.64 7.19
CA LEU A 163 -15.08 25.13 6.83
C LEU A 163 -16.17 26.16 7.08
N GLU A 164 -16.16 26.80 8.25
CA GLU A 164 -17.12 27.85 8.61
C GLU A 164 -17.07 29.03 7.65
N GLU A 165 -15.88 29.48 7.26
CA GLU A 165 -15.75 30.58 6.31
C GLU A 165 -16.17 30.16 4.89
N GLY A 166 -15.90 28.91 4.50
CA GLY A 166 -16.40 28.33 3.25
C GLY A 166 -17.93 28.29 3.18
N LEU A 167 -18.60 27.91 4.27
CA LEU A 167 -20.07 27.88 4.38
C LEU A 167 -20.71 29.28 4.27
N LYS A 168 -20.00 30.34 4.68
CA LYS A 168 -20.47 31.73 4.47
C LYS A 168 -20.42 32.15 3.00
N ILE A 169 -19.58 31.50 2.19
CA ILE A 169 -19.37 31.81 0.77
C ILE A 169 -20.35 31.03 -0.11
N GLY A 170 -20.64 29.77 0.22
CA GLY A 170 -21.49 28.89 -0.57
C GLY A 170 -21.60 27.47 -0.01
N GLU A 171 -22.00 26.53 -0.87
CA GLU A 171 -22.20 25.13 -0.52
C GLU A 171 -20.88 24.34 -0.60
N LEU A 172 -20.51 23.62 0.47
CA LEU A 172 -19.32 22.76 0.44
C LEU A 172 -19.60 21.49 -0.38
N ILE A 173 -18.94 21.35 -1.52
CA ILE A 173 -19.04 20.17 -2.40
C ILE A 173 -18.11 19.06 -1.92
N LYS A 174 -16.90 19.42 -1.48
CA LYS A 174 -15.88 18.47 -1.05
C LYS A 174 -15.01 19.09 0.03
N VAL A 175 -14.68 18.26 1.02
CA VAL A 175 -13.80 18.59 2.13
C VAL A 175 -12.75 17.49 2.26
N LYS A 176 -11.48 17.87 2.40
CA LYS A 176 -10.36 16.98 2.68
C LYS A 176 -9.49 17.62 3.75
N ILE A 177 -9.21 16.87 4.81
CA ILE A 177 -8.41 17.33 5.94
C ILE A 177 -7.41 16.22 6.24
N ASP A 178 -6.13 16.51 6.03
CA ASP A 178 -5.04 15.56 6.25
C ASP A 178 -4.15 16.04 7.40
N ASN A 179 -3.81 15.13 8.31
CA ASN A 179 -2.82 15.42 9.35
C ASN A 179 -1.41 15.26 8.75
N MET A 180 -0.75 16.39 8.50
CA MET A 180 0.57 16.42 7.86
C MET A 180 1.66 15.81 8.76
N LYS A 181 1.50 15.81 10.08
CA LYS A 181 2.43 15.12 10.98
C LYS A 181 2.32 13.61 10.83
N ILE A 182 1.11 13.04 10.77
CA ILE A 182 0.93 11.60 10.53
C ILE A 182 1.43 11.22 9.14
N GLN A 183 1.15 12.05 8.13
CA GLN A 183 1.65 11.84 6.76
C GLN A 183 3.18 11.89 6.68
N HIS A 184 3.81 12.81 7.43
CA HIS A 184 5.26 12.91 7.54
C HIS A 184 5.86 11.79 8.42
N GLU A 185 5.17 11.36 9.48
CA GLU A 185 5.57 10.23 10.32
C GLU A 185 5.47 8.91 9.55
N SER A 186 4.46 8.71 8.69
CA SER A 186 4.40 7.54 7.80
C SER A 186 5.55 7.48 6.80
N LEU A 187 6.01 8.63 6.29
CA LEU A 187 7.14 8.72 5.36
C LEU A 187 8.50 8.62 6.05
N VAL A 188 8.64 9.14 7.28
CA VAL A 188 9.90 9.09 8.06
C VAL A 188 10.05 7.80 8.87
N SER A 189 8.95 7.13 9.22
CA SER A 189 8.97 5.88 10.00
C SER A 189 9.41 4.66 9.18
N GLU A 190 9.41 4.73 7.85
CA GLU A 190 10.03 3.71 7.00
C GLU A 190 11.57 3.78 7.06
N GLU A 191 12.18 4.94 7.32
CA GLU A 191 13.65 5.11 7.29
C GLU A 191 14.37 5.04 8.67
N ARG A 192 13.63 4.96 9.79
CA ARG A 192 14.24 5.05 11.15
C ARG A 192 13.77 3.99 12.16
N LYS A 193 13.24 2.86 11.71
CA LYS A 193 13.17 1.69 12.62
C LYS A 193 14.58 1.13 12.77
N PRO A 194 15.07 0.87 13.99
CA PRO A 194 16.35 0.16 14.15
C PRO A 194 16.28 -1.14 13.36
N GLU A 195 17.38 -1.48 12.68
CA GLU A 195 17.47 -2.73 11.93
C GLU A 195 17.18 -3.90 12.87
N LYS A 196 16.16 -4.69 12.53
CA LYS A 196 15.80 -5.88 13.32
C LYS A 196 16.78 -7.01 13.01
N LYS A 197 17.00 -7.91 13.97
CA LYS A 197 17.74 -9.15 13.69
C LYS A 197 16.98 -10.07 12.72
N TYR A 198 15.65 -10.09 12.84
CA TYR A 198 14.75 -10.82 11.94
C TYR A 198 13.63 -9.91 11.43
N GLY A 199 13.36 -10.01 10.13
CA GLY A 199 12.18 -9.46 9.49
C GLY A 199 11.37 -10.55 8.82
N VAL A 200 10.07 -10.34 8.71
CA VAL A 200 9.12 -11.35 8.23
C VAL A 200 8.30 -10.80 7.07
N LEU A 201 8.31 -11.53 5.96
CA LEU A 201 7.40 -11.34 4.83
C LEU A 201 6.44 -12.51 4.74
N VAL A 202 5.15 -12.23 4.66
CA VAL A 202 4.13 -13.27 4.48
C VAL A 202 3.26 -12.96 3.27
N VAL A 203 2.80 -14.00 2.60
CA VAL A 203 1.73 -13.88 1.61
C VAL A 203 0.42 -14.33 2.25
N ALA A 204 -0.62 -13.51 2.19
CA ALA A 204 -1.87 -13.79 2.87
C ALA A 204 -3.09 -13.31 2.08
N ASN A 205 -4.21 -14.01 2.28
CA ASN A 205 -5.52 -13.61 1.79
C ASN A 205 -6.54 -13.65 2.94
N GLY A 206 -7.50 -12.72 2.91
CA GLY A 206 -8.47 -12.52 4.00
C GLY A 206 -8.04 -11.45 5.02
N GLN A 207 -8.99 -10.61 5.44
CA GLN A 207 -8.69 -9.48 6.31
C GLN A 207 -8.29 -9.91 7.72
N GLY A 208 -8.91 -10.95 8.26
CA GLY A 208 -8.61 -11.48 9.59
C GLY A 208 -7.18 -12.05 9.67
N VAL A 209 -6.79 -12.85 8.67
CA VAL A 209 -5.43 -13.38 8.56
C VAL A 209 -4.38 -12.26 8.46
N LYS A 210 -4.64 -11.21 7.66
CA LYS A 210 -3.71 -10.07 7.55
C LYS A 210 -3.58 -9.29 8.86
N ASN A 211 -4.68 -9.11 9.59
CA ASN A 211 -4.64 -8.47 10.90
C ASN A 211 -3.79 -9.29 11.88
N LEU A 212 -3.98 -10.62 11.90
CA LEU A 212 -3.20 -11.51 12.75
C LEU A 212 -1.70 -11.44 12.44
N PHE A 213 -1.29 -11.49 11.17
CA PHE A 213 0.12 -11.33 10.81
C PHE A 213 0.68 -9.96 11.21
N SER A 214 -0.13 -8.90 11.11
CA SER A 214 0.28 -7.57 11.57
C SER A 214 0.49 -7.54 13.08
N GLU A 215 -0.40 -8.18 13.85
CA GLU A 215 -0.29 -8.31 15.31
C GLU A 215 0.91 -9.17 15.74
N LEU A 216 1.25 -10.21 14.98
CA LEU A 216 2.47 -11.02 15.15
C LEU A 216 3.75 -10.27 14.75
N GLY A 217 3.64 -9.02 14.28
CA GLY A 217 4.79 -8.18 13.97
C GLY A 217 5.42 -8.44 12.60
N CYS A 218 4.69 -9.06 11.67
CA CYS A 218 5.14 -9.21 10.29
C CYS A 218 5.40 -7.84 9.65
N ASP A 219 6.52 -7.70 8.96
CA ASP A 219 6.95 -6.42 8.39
C ASP A 219 6.24 -6.10 7.07
N VAL A 220 6.05 -7.13 6.24
CA VAL A 220 5.39 -6.99 4.94
C VAL A 220 4.39 -8.12 4.73
N ILE A 221 3.17 -7.76 4.36
CA ILE A 221 2.10 -8.68 4.00
C ILE A 221 1.73 -8.43 2.54
N ILE A 222 2.00 -9.42 1.69
CA ILE A 222 1.63 -9.38 0.27
C ILE A 222 0.29 -10.06 0.09
N ASN A 223 -0.58 -9.46 -0.72
CA ASN A 223 -1.83 -10.10 -1.12
C ASN A 223 -1.52 -11.30 -2.01
N GLY A 224 -1.95 -12.49 -1.60
CA GLY A 224 -1.87 -13.65 -2.48
C GLY A 224 -2.55 -14.90 -1.91
N GLY A 225 -2.87 -15.84 -2.79
CA GLY A 225 -3.56 -17.09 -2.48
C GLY A 225 -3.87 -17.90 -3.74
N GLN A 226 -4.73 -18.93 -3.64
CA GLN A 226 -4.95 -19.92 -4.71
C GLN A 226 -5.22 -19.35 -6.11
N THR A 227 -5.94 -18.22 -6.20
CA THR A 227 -6.34 -17.60 -7.47
C THR A 227 -5.57 -16.32 -7.80
N MET A 228 -4.66 -15.90 -6.92
CA MET A 228 -3.91 -14.65 -7.04
C MET A 228 -2.50 -14.88 -6.51
N ASN A 229 -1.62 -15.36 -7.37
CA ASN A 229 -0.20 -15.56 -7.02
C ASN A 229 0.55 -14.24 -7.27
N PRO A 230 1.29 -13.70 -6.28
CA PRO A 230 2.12 -12.52 -6.48
C PRO A 230 3.25 -12.83 -7.46
N SER A 231 3.69 -11.80 -8.19
CA SER A 231 4.85 -11.94 -9.06
C SER A 231 6.15 -12.01 -8.26
N THR A 232 7.21 -12.54 -8.88
CA THR A 232 8.56 -12.49 -8.33
C THR A 232 9.00 -11.06 -7.98
N ASN A 233 8.58 -10.07 -8.78
CA ASN A 233 8.89 -8.67 -8.53
C ASN A 233 8.16 -8.14 -7.28
N ASP A 234 6.88 -8.49 -7.09
CA ASP A 234 6.12 -8.08 -5.90
C ASP A 234 6.79 -8.58 -4.62
N ILE A 235 7.26 -9.83 -4.62
CA ILE A 235 7.96 -10.45 -3.50
C ILE A 235 9.31 -9.76 -3.28
N LEU A 236 10.07 -9.51 -4.35
CA LEU A 236 11.36 -8.82 -4.28
C LEU A 236 11.23 -7.40 -3.72
N GLU A 237 10.24 -6.64 -4.16
CA GLU A 237 9.93 -5.30 -3.64
C GLU A 237 9.51 -5.37 -2.17
N GLY A 238 8.74 -6.39 -1.77
CA GLY A 238 8.44 -6.65 -0.37
C GLY A 238 9.69 -6.89 0.47
N ILE A 239 10.61 -7.73 0.02
CA ILE A 239 11.89 -8.01 0.69
C ILE A 239 12.73 -6.72 0.83
N LYS A 240 12.74 -5.85 -0.19
CA LYS A 240 13.48 -4.58 -0.17
C LYS A 240 12.99 -3.64 0.93
N LYS A 241 11.68 -3.61 1.21
CA LYS A 241 11.07 -2.76 2.26
C LYS A 241 11.40 -3.18 3.70
N ILE A 242 11.83 -4.42 3.92
CA ILE A 242 12.10 -4.93 5.27
C ILE A 242 13.46 -4.46 5.78
N ASN A 243 13.49 -3.70 6.88
CA ASN A 243 14.74 -3.30 7.53
C ASN A 243 15.20 -4.32 8.57
N ALA A 244 15.80 -5.43 8.12
CA ALA A 244 16.30 -6.49 8.98
C ALA A 244 17.53 -7.20 8.41
N GLU A 245 18.37 -7.73 9.30
CA GLU A 245 19.58 -8.49 8.96
C GLU A 245 19.24 -9.80 8.26
N ASN A 246 18.31 -10.57 8.84
CA ASN A 246 17.81 -11.84 8.29
C ASN A 246 16.33 -11.71 7.96
N ILE A 247 15.91 -12.15 6.78
CA ILE A 247 14.51 -12.09 6.32
C ILE A 247 13.97 -13.50 6.13
N LEU A 248 12.85 -13.79 6.78
CA LEU A 248 12.08 -15.02 6.59
C LEU A 248 10.86 -14.74 5.72
N VAL A 249 10.68 -15.53 4.67
CA VAL A 249 9.58 -15.39 3.73
C VAL A 249 8.68 -16.62 3.82
N PHE A 250 7.38 -16.40 4.01
CA PHE A 250 6.35 -17.44 4.16
C PHE A 250 5.36 -17.37 2.97
N PRO A 251 5.47 -18.28 1.99
CA PRO A 251 4.65 -18.27 0.78
C PRO A 251 3.18 -18.59 1.04
N ASN A 252 2.87 -19.40 2.06
CA ASN A 252 1.52 -19.85 2.43
C ASN A 252 0.70 -20.43 1.27
N ASN A 253 1.40 -20.92 0.23
CA ASN A 253 0.84 -21.56 -0.93
C ASN A 253 1.97 -22.20 -1.75
N LYS A 254 1.84 -23.49 -2.06
CA LYS A 254 2.83 -24.23 -2.86
C LYS A 254 3.15 -23.62 -4.23
N ASN A 255 2.17 -22.96 -4.86
CA ASN A 255 2.36 -22.32 -6.16
C ASN A 255 3.19 -21.03 -6.08
N ILE A 256 3.39 -20.47 -4.88
CA ILE A 256 4.11 -19.21 -4.65
C ILE A 256 5.58 -19.46 -4.27
N ILE A 257 5.90 -20.66 -3.76
CA ILE A 257 7.26 -21.05 -3.32
C ILE A 257 8.31 -20.75 -4.41
N MET A 258 8.04 -21.13 -5.67
CA MET A 258 8.98 -20.90 -6.77
C MET A 258 9.25 -19.41 -7.01
N ALA A 259 8.22 -18.56 -6.93
CA ALA A 259 8.39 -17.12 -7.10
C ALA A 259 9.19 -16.52 -5.93
N CYS A 260 9.00 -17.01 -4.72
CA CYS A 260 9.78 -16.64 -3.54
C CYS A 260 11.25 -17.02 -3.69
N GLU A 261 11.57 -18.23 -4.14
CA GLU A 261 12.95 -18.67 -4.38
C GLU A 261 13.66 -17.83 -5.45
N GLN A 262 12.93 -17.47 -6.52
CA GLN A 262 13.46 -16.55 -7.53
C GLN A 262 13.72 -15.15 -6.96
N ALA A 263 12.81 -14.62 -6.13
CA ALA A 263 12.99 -13.32 -5.49
C ALA A 263 14.17 -13.33 -4.51
N LYS A 264 14.36 -14.42 -3.76
CA LYS A 264 15.54 -14.66 -2.91
C LYS A 264 16.83 -14.61 -3.73
N ALA A 265 16.87 -15.29 -4.88
CA ALA A 265 18.05 -15.31 -5.75
C ALA A 265 18.40 -13.93 -6.36
N LEU A 266 17.40 -13.06 -6.53
CA LEU A 266 17.56 -11.69 -7.04
C LEU A 266 17.86 -10.65 -5.94
N SER A 267 17.64 -10.99 -4.68
CA SER A 267 17.85 -10.09 -3.55
C SER A 267 19.31 -10.03 -3.14
N ASN A 268 19.75 -8.87 -2.67
CA ASN A 268 21.06 -8.67 -2.04
C ASN A 268 21.02 -8.83 -0.50
N LYS A 269 19.85 -9.12 0.08
CA LYS A 269 19.67 -9.34 1.52
C LYS A 269 19.77 -10.82 1.88
N LYS A 270 19.99 -11.13 3.17
CA LYS A 270 20.01 -12.51 3.67
C LYS A 270 18.57 -13.01 3.87
N VAL A 271 18.06 -13.72 2.86
CA VAL A 271 16.67 -14.20 2.80
C VAL A 271 16.63 -15.72 2.88
N GLU A 272 15.70 -16.27 3.66
CA GLU A 272 15.35 -17.70 3.64
C GLU A 272 13.85 -17.90 3.41
N ILE A 273 13.51 -18.88 2.56
CA ILE A 273 12.13 -19.25 2.28
C ILE A 273 11.75 -20.39 3.22
N ILE A 274 10.72 -20.18 4.04
CA ILE A 274 10.09 -21.25 4.82
C ILE A 274 8.92 -21.76 3.97
N PRO A 275 8.94 -22.99 3.44
CA PRO A 275 8.01 -23.45 2.39
C PRO A 275 6.63 -23.81 2.96
N THR A 276 5.94 -22.85 3.55
CA THR A 276 4.59 -23.02 4.10
C THR A 276 3.54 -23.12 3.01
N ASN A 277 2.56 -24.00 3.21
CA ASN A 277 1.48 -24.28 2.25
C ASN A 277 0.19 -23.52 2.55
N ASN A 278 0.01 -23.08 3.80
CA ASN A 278 -1.12 -22.29 4.28
C ASN A 278 -0.66 -21.32 5.37
N PHE A 279 -1.55 -20.42 5.78
CA PHE A 279 -1.20 -19.38 6.74
C PHE A 279 -1.07 -19.88 8.19
N ASN A 280 -1.66 -21.02 8.56
CA ASN A 280 -1.52 -21.60 9.90
C ASN A 280 -0.09 -22.05 10.15
N GLU A 281 0.52 -22.74 9.18
CA GLU A 281 1.94 -23.10 9.23
C GLU A 281 2.83 -21.87 9.45
N ALA A 282 2.54 -20.74 8.79
CA ALA A 282 3.29 -19.52 9.01
C ALA A 282 3.06 -18.91 10.39
N ILE A 283 1.84 -18.91 10.91
CA ILE A 283 1.56 -18.42 12.27
C ILE A 283 2.39 -19.22 13.29
N THR A 284 2.34 -20.55 13.23
CA THR A 284 3.09 -21.41 14.16
C THR A 284 4.60 -21.21 14.00
N ALA A 285 5.10 -21.06 12.77
CA ALA A 285 6.50 -20.78 12.52
C ALA A 285 6.95 -19.42 13.08
N ILE A 286 6.15 -18.36 12.88
CA ILE A 286 6.48 -16.98 13.28
C ILE A 286 6.54 -16.84 14.80
N VAL A 287 5.57 -17.43 15.52
CA VAL A 287 5.53 -17.42 16.99
C VAL A 287 6.76 -18.13 17.59
N ASN A 288 7.37 -19.06 16.84
CA ASN A 288 8.53 -19.83 17.28
C ASN A 288 9.89 -19.27 16.82
N ILE A 289 9.92 -18.10 16.16
CA ILE A 289 11.17 -17.42 15.81
C ILE A 289 11.87 -16.96 17.10
N ASP A 290 13.09 -17.42 17.31
CA ASP A 290 13.93 -17.02 18.43
C ASP A 290 14.95 -15.98 17.96
N THR A 291 14.78 -14.73 18.39
CA THR A 291 15.65 -13.63 17.96
C THR A 291 17.08 -13.78 18.45
N GLU A 292 17.37 -14.62 19.44
CA GLU A 292 18.74 -14.81 19.93
C GLU A 292 19.51 -15.84 19.08
N LYS A 293 18.82 -16.75 18.41
CA LYS A 293 19.43 -17.80 17.58
C LYS A 293 19.89 -17.29 16.20
N SER A 294 20.69 -18.12 15.53
CA SER A 294 21.09 -17.90 14.13
C SER A 294 19.96 -18.25 13.16
N LEU A 295 20.06 -17.77 11.91
CA LEU A 295 19.06 -18.03 10.88
C LEU A 295 18.94 -19.54 10.62
N GLU A 296 20.07 -20.22 10.56
CA GLU A 296 20.17 -21.64 10.25
C GLU A 296 19.53 -22.48 11.36
N GLU A 297 19.72 -22.12 12.63
CA GLU A 297 19.07 -22.74 13.78
C GLU A 297 17.55 -22.50 13.80
N ASN A 298 17.12 -21.27 13.53
CA ASN A 298 15.68 -20.95 13.43
C ASN A 298 15.01 -21.76 12.33
N VAL A 299 15.63 -21.85 11.15
CA VAL A 299 15.10 -22.61 10.00
C VAL A 299 15.02 -24.09 10.30
N ALA A 300 16.04 -24.67 10.94
CA ALA A 300 16.03 -26.09 11.33
C ALA A 300 14.91 -26.39 12.34
N ARG A 301 14.76 -25.57 13.38
CA ARG A 301 13.72 -25.71 14.39
C ARG A 301 12.32 -25.54 13.80
N ILE A 302 12.11 -24.52 12.98
CA ILE A 302 10.82 -24.27 12.33
C ILE A 302 10.45 -25.46 11.44
N LYS A 303 11.39 -26.03 10.67
CA LYS A 303 11.13 -27.22 9.85
C LYS A 303 10.69 -28.43 10.68
N GLU A 304 11.32 -28.65 11.84
CA GLU A 304 10.93 -29.71 12.77
C GLU A 304 9.51 -29.49 13.29
N ILE A 305 9.18 -28.27 13.72
CA ILE A 305 7.84 -27.91 14.19
C ILE A 305 6.79 -28.14 13.10
N LEU A 306 7.02 -27.61 11.90
CA LEU A 306 6.09 -27.76 10.77
C LEU A 306 5.86 -29.22 10.36
N SER A 307 6.80 -30.12 10.65
CA SER A 307 6.63 -31.55 10.35
C SER A 307 5.65 -32.27 11.27
N ASN A 308 5.32 -31.67 12.43
CA ASN A 308 4.41 -32.24 13.41
C ASN A 308 3.00 -31.62 13.35
N ILE A 309 2.84 -30.47 12.68
CA ILE A 309 1.53 -29.81 12.55
C ILE A 309 0.67 -30.57 11.55
N LYS A 310 -0.59 -30.81 11.91
CA LYS A 310 -1.62 -31.28 10.97
C LYS A 310 -2.49 -30.12 10.56
N THR A 311 -2.70 -30.00 9.25
CA THR A 311 -3.52 -28.94 8.68
C THR A 311 -4.77 -29.53 8.05
N ILE A 312 -5.91 -28.91 8.31
CA ILE A 312 -7.19 -29.27 7.73
C ILE A 312 -7.72 -28.08 6.94
N GLU A 313 -8.14 -28.33 5.70
CA GLU A 313 -8.79 -27.33 4.86
C GLU A 313 -10.19 -27.81 4.48
N VAL A 314 -11.19 -26.97 4.69
CA VAL A 314 -12.58 -27.22 4.30
C VAL A 314 -12.99 -26.20 3.26
N THR A 315 -13.25 -26.66 2.04
CA THR A 315 -13.56 -25.84 0.86
C THR A 315 -14.74 -26.45 0.10
N TYR A 316 -15.03 -25.97 -1.11
CA TYR A 316 -16.10 -26.47 -1.95
C TYR A 316 -15.64 -26.72 -3.38
N SER A 317 -16.30 -27.66 -4.05
CA SER A 317 -16.02 -27.94 -5.45
C SER A 317 -16.69 -26.94 -6.38
N ILE A 318 -15.95 -26.42 -7.35
CA ILE A 318 -16.47 -25.53 -8.40
C ILE A 318 -16.96 -26.27 -9.66
N ARG A 319 -16.70 -27.58 -9.76
CA ARG A 319 -17.03 -28.40 -10.92
C ARG A 319 -17.23 -29.87 -10.54
N ASP A 320 -17.85 -30.63 -11.44
CA ASP A 320 -17.94 -32.07 -11.29
C ASP A 320 -16.57 -32.70 -11.60
N THR A 321 -16.11 -33.63 -10.76
CA THR A 321 -14.81 -34.29 -10.91
C THR A 321 -14.74 -35.61 -10.13
N GLN A 322 -13.63 -36.34 -10.28
CA GLN A 322 -13.35 -37.54 -9.49
C GLN A 322 -11.93 -37.44 -8.94
N ILE A 323 -11.78 -37.53 -7.63
CA ILE A 323 -10.49 -37.44 -6.93
C ILE A 323 -10.41 -38.58 -5.92
N ASN A 324 -9.32 -39.35 -5.93
CA ASN A 324 -9.07 -40.44 -4.97
C ASN A 324 -10.24 -41.43 -4.82
N GLY A 325 -11.00 -41.66 -5.90
CA GLY A 325 -12.17 -42.55 -5.89
C GLY A 325 -13.49 -41.88 -5.46
N PHE A 326 -13.46 -40.67 -4.92
CA PHE A 326 -14.66 -39.89 -4.60
C PHE A 326 -15.26 -39.29 -5.87
N GLU A 327 -16.57 -39.50 -6.07
CA GLU A 327 -17.34 -38.78 -7.08
C GLU A 327 -17.77 -37.43 -6.48
N ILE A 328 -17.28 -36.34 -7.07
CA ILE A 328 -17.46 -34.97 -6.56
C ILE A 328 -18.35 -34.20 -7.51
N LYS A 329 -19.39 -33.59 -6.97
CA LYS A 329 -20.27 -32.67 -7.70
C LYS A 329 -19.95 -31.23 -7.37
N LYS A 330 -20.25 -30.34 -8.30
CA LYS A 330 -20.20 -28.89 -8.06
C LYS A 330 -21.04 -28.54 -6.83
N GLY A 331 -20.43 -27.78 -5.92
CA GLY A 331 -21.01 -27.35 -4.64
C GLY A 331 -20.87 -28.37 -3.51
N ASP A 332 -20.26 -29.54 -3.75
CA ASP A 332 -19.88 -30.43 -2.63
C ASP A 332 -18.84 -29.75 -1.75
N VAL A 333 -18.98 -29.96 -0.45
CA VAL A 333 -17.96 -29.56 0.54
C VAL A 333 -16.86 -30.60 0.51
N LEU A 334 -15.62 -30.13 0.41
CA LEU A 334 -14.42 -30.94 0.34
C LEU A 334 -13.59 -30.73 1.60
N GLY A 335 -13.07 -31.82 2.14
CA GLY A 335 -12.27 -31.85 3.35
C GLY A 335 -10.90 -32.45 3.12
N PHE A 336 -9.85 -31.68 3.40
CA PHE A 336 -8.47 -32.12 3.21
C PHE A 336 -7.72 -32.21 4.53
N ILE A 337 -6.86 -33.21 4.68
CA ILE A 337 -5.84 -33.29 5.75
C ILE A 337 -4.48 -33.33 5.07
N ASN A 338 -3.62 -32.35 5.35
CA ASN A 338 -2.28 -32.23 4.74
C ASN A 338 -2.32 -32.44 3.21
N ASP A 339 -3.15 -31.67 2.50
CA ASP A 339 -3.41 -31.76 1.04
C ASP A 339 -4.12 -33.03 0.53
N ASN A 340 -4.36 -34.04 1.37
CA ASN A 340 -5.07 -35.26 0.95
C ASN A 340 -6.58 -35.09 1.14
N LEU A 341 -7.37 -35.39 0.09
CA LEU A 341 -8.82 -35.38 0.19
C LEU A 341 -9.29 -36.57 1.05
N GLU A 342 -9.90 -36.28 2.20
CA GLU A 342 -10.28 -37.28 3.20
C GLU A 342 -11.79 -37.35 3.46
N SER A 343 -12.55 -36.30 3.11
CA SER A 343 -14.02 -36.27 3.24
C SER A 343 -14.69 -35.44 2.15
N VAL A 344 -15.88 -35.87 1.73
CA VAL A 344 -16.75 -35.16 0.78
C VAL A 344 -18.17 -35.15 1.36
N GLY A 345 -18.78 -33.98 1.45
CA GLY A 345 -20.08 -33.80 2.09
C GLY A 345 -20.87 -32.62 1.55
N LYS A 346 -21.90 -32.22 2.33
CA LYS A 346 -22.78 -31.08 2.01
C LYS A 346 -22.78 -30.00 3.07
N ASP A 347 -22.28 -30.31 4.26
CA ASP A 347 -22.31 -29.45 5.44
C ASP A 347 -20.87 -29.26 5.91
N TYR A 348 -20.39 -28.02 5.86
CA TYR A 348 -19.00 -27.69 6.17
C TYR A 348 -18.67 -27.86 7.66
N ASN A 349 -19.62 -27.75 8.58
CA ASN A 349 -19.39 -28.03 10.00
C ASN A 349 -19.22 -29.53 10.23
N LYS A 350 -20.06 -30.36 9.60
CA LYS A 350 -19.93 -31.82 9.72
C LYS A 350 -18.64 -32.34 9.13
N VAL A 351 -18.27 -31.85 7.95
CA VAL A 351 -17.00 -32.20 7.31
C VAL A 351 -15.82 -31.76 8.18
N ALA A 352 -15.82 -30.52 8.69
CA ALA A 352 -14.75 -30.05 9.58
C ALA A 352 -14.63 -30.91 10.85
N GLN A 353 -15.76 -31.20 11.51
CA GLN A 353 -15.80 -32.01 12.72
C GLN A 353 -15.26 -33.42 12.50
N GLU A 354 -15.66 -34.09 11.41
CA GLU A 354 -15.16 -35.42 11.03
C GLU A 354 -13.63 -35.41 10.87
N LEU A 355 -13.10 -34.42 10.15
CA LEU A 355 -11.67 -34.31 9.90
C LEU A 355 -10.87 -34.01 11.17
N ILE A 356 -11.39 -33.16 12.06
CA ILE A 356 -10.76 -32.87 13.35
C ILE A 356 -10.63 -34.16 14.16
N TYR A 357 -11.72 -34.93 14.33
CA TYR A 357 -11.65 -36.21 15.05
C TYR A 357 -10.72 -37.23 14.40
N LYS A 358 -10.61 -37.21 13.06
CA LYS A 358 -9.71 -38.10 12.32
C LYS A 358 -8.24 -37.70 12.45
N ALA A 359 -7.96 -36.41 12.58
CA ALA A 359 -6.60 -35.87 12.64
C ALA A 359 -6.02 -35.85 14.05
N LEU A 360 -6.86 -35.75 15.09
CA LEU A 360 -6.42 -35.77 16.49
C LEU A 360 -5.73 -37.09 16.86
N ASP A 361 -4.69 -36.96 17.69
CA ASP A 361 -4.01 -38.06 18.38
C ASP A 361 -3.78 -37.72 19.86
N GLU A 362 -3.10 -38.62 20.59
CA GLU A 362 -2.83 -38.47 22.02
C GLU A 362 -1.87 -37.32 22.36
N ASP A 363 -1.09 -36.85 21.38
CA ASP A 363 -0.14 -35.75 21.55
C ASP A 363 -0.75 -34.38 21.18
N SER A 364 -1.95 -34.38 20.61
CA SER A 364 -2.64 -33.16 20.17
C SER A 364 -3.12 -32.33 21.36
N SER A 365 -2.67 -31.07 21.42
CA SER A 365 -2.90 -30.15 22.55
C SER A 365 -3.78 -28.96 22.21
N LEU A 366 -3.76 -28.50 20.95
CA LEU A 366 -4.48 -27.31 20.50
C LEU A 366 -5.10 -27.52 19.12
N VAL A 367 -6.35 -27.07 18.97
CA VAL A 367 -7.09 -27.02 17.70
C VAL A 367 -7.47 -25.55 17.43
N SER A 368 -6.80 -24.92 16.47
CA SER A 368 -7.10 -23.53 16.08
C SER A 368 -7.90 -23.49 14.79
N ILE A 369 -9.14 -23.02 14.86
CA ILE A 369 -10.11 -23.00 13.74
C ILE A 369 -10.22 -21.58 13.17
N TYR A 370 -9.80 -21.37 11.93
CA TYR A 370 -9.91 -20.10 11.23
C TYR A 370 -11.04 -20.12 10.21
N TYR A 371 -12.11 -19.36 10.48
CA TYR A 371 -13.29 -19.34 9.60
C TYR A 371 -13.19 -18.26 8.51
N GLY A 372 -13.61 -18.62 7.30
CA GLY A 372 -13.56 -17.78 6.11
C GLY A 372 -14.73 -16.81 5.98
N GLU A 373 -14.75 -16.03 4.90
CA GLU A 373 -15.74 -14.95 4.68
C GLU A 373 -17.19 -15.45 4.53
N GLU A 374 -17.36 -16.69 4.09
CA GLU A 374 -18.67 -17.35 3.87
C GLU A 374 -19.27 -17.96 5.16
N VAL A 375 -18.53 -17.92 6.27
CA VAL A 375 -18.95 -18.51 7.55
C VAL A 375 -19.19 -17.41 8.57
N THR A 376 -20.38 -17.40 9.17
CA THR A 376 -20.68 -16.45 10.26
C THR A 376 -20.03 -16.91 11.56
N LYS A 377 -19.77 -15.96 12.47
CA LYS A 377 -19.20 -16.27 13.78
C LYS A 377 -20.06 -17.29 14.54
N GLU A 378 -21.38 -17.17 14.47
CA GLU A 378 -22.31 -18.08 15.14
C GLU A 378 -22.15 -19.51 14.63
N LYS A 379 -21.97 -19.70 13.31
CA LYS A 379 -21.73 -21.02 12.71
C LYS A 379 -20.37 -21.61 13.09
N ALA A 380 -19.34 -20.78 13.21
CA ALA A 380 -18.04 -21.21 13.70
C ALA A 380 -18.09 -21.62 15.19
N GLU A 381 -18.83 -20.88 16.02
CA GLU A 381 -19.06 -21.24 17.43
C GLU A 381 -19.89 -22.52 17.56
N GLU A 382 -20.85 -22.77 16.67
CA GLU A 382 -21.56 -24.05 16.62
C GLU A 382 -20.61 -25.22 16.37
N LEU A 383 -19.66 -25.07 15.44
CA LEU A 383 -18.62 -26.09 15.21
C LEU A 383 -17.77 -26.30 16.47
N LYS A 384 -17.23 -25.23 17.06
CA LYS A 384 -16.44 -25.31 18.30
C LYS A 384 -17.19 -26.06 19.41
N ASN A 385 -18.44 -25.68 19.68
CA ASN A 385 -19.25 -26.28 20.73
C ASN A 385 -19.64 -27.74 20.45
N SER A 386 -19.55 -28.18 19.19
CA SER A 386 -19.82 -29.57 18.80
C SER A 386 -18.61 -30.50 18.98
N ILE A 387 -17.40 -29.94 19.13
CA ILE A 387 -16.16 -30.70 19.29
C ILE A 387 -15.98 -31.02 20.78
N SER A 388 -15.93 -32.30 21.11
CA SER A 388 -15.76 -32.78 22.48
C SER A 388 -14.45 -33.56 22.60
N VAL A 389 -13.36 -32.85 22.81
CA VAL A 389 -11.99 -33.38 22.84
C VAL A 389 -11.22 -32.84 24.04
N GLU A 390 -10.11 -33.49 24.40
CA GLU A 390 -9.25 -33.02 25.50
C GLU A 390 -8.39 -31.81 25.11
N ALA A 391 -8.05 -31.68 23.83
CA ALA A 391 -7.33 -30.53 23.29
C ALA A 391 -8.12 -29.22 23.42
N ASP A 392 -7.41 -28.11 23.62
CA ASP A 392 -8.03 -26.78 23.64
C ASP A 392 -8.52 -26.40 22.25
N VAL A 393 -9.76 -25.90 22.14
CA VAL A 393 -10.36 -25.52 20.85
C VAL A 393 -10.59 -24.01 20.80
N GLU A 394 -9.93 -23.34 19.87
CA GLU A 394 -10.01 -21.90 19.66
C GLU A 394 -10.56 -21.57 18.27
N ILE A 395 -11.28 -20.45 18.18
CA ILE A 395 -11.81 -19.96 16.90
C ILE A 395 -11.31 -18.54 16.61
N TYR A 396 -10.99 -18.30 15.35
CA TYR A 396 -10.45 -17.05 14.86
C TYR A 396 -11.13 -16.67 13.55
N PHE A 397 -11.38 -15.38 13.37
CA PHE A 397 -11.80 -14.88 12.06
C PHE A 397 -10.58 -14.81 11.14
N GLY A 398 -10.57 -15.61 10.07
CA GLY A 398 -9.56 -15.51 9.03
C GLY A 398 -10.04 -14.67 7.85
N GLY A 399 -11.31 -14.83 7.44
CA GLY A 399 -11.90 -14.08 6.33
C GLY A 399 -11.27 -14.39 4.98
N GLN A 400 -10.58 -15.53 4.85
CA GLN A 400 -10.05 -16.03 3.59
C GLN A 400 -11.20 -16.38 2.62
N PRO A 401 -11.05 -16.08 1.31
CA PRO A 401 -12.01 -16.50 0.31
C PRO A 401 -11.84 -17.98 -0.03
N LEU A 402 -12.88 -18.60 -0.59
CA LEU A 402 -12.89 -19.99 -1.12
C LEU A 402 -12.77 -21.11 -0.07
N TYR A 403 -12.46 -20.82 1.19
CA TYR A 403 -12.37 -21.80 2.27
C TYR A 403 -13.37 -21.47 3.37
N TYR A 404 -14.16 -22.44 3.80
CA TYR A 404 -15.01 -22.31 4.98
C TYR A 404 -14.16 -22.29 6.25
N TYR A 405 -13.21 -23.24 6.34
CA TYR A 405 -12.29 -23.36 7.47
C TYR A 405 -10.88 -23.70 6.99
N VAL A 406 -9.90 -23.14 7.69
CA VAL A 406 -8.51 -23.62 7.71
C VAL A 406 -8.18 -23.87 9.17
N ILE A 407 -7.75 -25.07 9.53
CA ILE A 407 -7.59 -25.51 10.91
C ILE A 407 -6.19 -26.07 11.09
N SER A 408 -5.53 -25.73 12.19
CA SER A 408 -4.31 -26.40 12.65
C SER A 408 -4.60 -27.24 13.88
N ILE A 409 -3.92 -28.37 13.95
CA ILE A 409 -3.86 -29.24 15.12
C ILE A 409 -2.38 -29.39 15.47
N GLU A 410 -2.02 -28.97 16.69
CA GLU A 410 -0.66 -28.94 17.22
C GLU A 410 -0.44 -29.93 18.36
#